data_AF-A0A970U2X8-F1
#
_entry.id   AF-A0A970U2X8-F1
#
_cell.length_a   1.000
_cell.length_b   1.000
_cell.length_c   1.000
_cell.angle_alpha   90.00
_cell.angle_beta   90.00
_cell.angle_gamma   90.00
#
_symmetry.space_group_name_H-M   'P 1'
#
loop_
_entity.id
_entity.type
_entity.pdbx_description
1 polymer ?
#
loop_
_entity_poly.entity_id
_entity_poly.type
_entity_poly.pdbx_seq_one_letter_code
_entity_poly.pdbx_strand_id
1 'polypeptide(L)'
;PVYITKPEFLRRWNDMQKMTGETGFYGMEMDKANLNVNANHPLVNAIVNETDETKAQNISKQLVDLAMLSQQMLKGEALSNFINRSIDMMNK
;
A
#
# COMPACT_ATOMS: atom_id res chain seq x y z
N PRO A 1 11.04 -0.51 -4.76
CA PRO A 1 10.89 -1.84 -4.09
C PRO A 1 9.44 -2.31 -4.08
N VAL A 2 8.50 -1.43 -3.71
CA VAL A 2 7.05 -1.70 -3.76
C VAL A 2 6.34 -0.47 -4.31
N TYR A 3 5.31 -0.64 -5.15
CA TYR A 3 4.46 0.46 -5.61
C TYR A 3 3.03 -0.01 -5.82
N ILE A 4 2.07 0.85 -5.48
CA ILE A 4 0.64 0.59 -5.67
C ILE A 4 0.22 1.18 -7.01
N THR A 5 -0.54 0.41 -7.79
CA THR A 5 -1.18 0.89 -9.02
C THR A 5 -2.68 0.70 -8.92
N LYS A 6 -3.44 1.76 -9.20
CA LYS A 6 -4.89 1.68 -9.44
C LYS A 6 -5.12 1.51 -10.94
N PRO A 7 -5.86 0.49 -11.41
CA PRO A 7 -6.13 0.34 -12.84
C PRO A 7 -6.96 1.53 -13.35
N GLU A 8 -6.48 2.22 -14.39
CA GLU A 8 -7.12 3.43 -14.93
C GLU A 8 -8.56 3.18 -15.41
N PHE A 9 -8.85 1.96 -15.88
CA PHE A 9 -10.22 1.54 -16.21
C PHE A 9 -11.14 1.63 -15.00
N LEU A 10 -10.72 1.09 -13.85
CA LEU A 10 -11.49 1.12 -12.61
C LEU A 10 -11.66 2.55 -12.09
N ARG A 11 -10.64 3.40 -12.22
CA ARG A 11 -10.74 4.82 -11.85
C ARG A 11 -11.77 5.55 -12.72
N ARG A 12 -11.66 5.43 -14.05
CA ARG A 12 -12.60 6.09 -15.00
C ARG A 12 -14.00 5.53 -14.89
N TRP A 13 -14.15 4.23 -14.70
CA TRP A 13 -15.44 3.58 -14.47
C TRP A 13 -16.08 4.09 -13.18
N ASN A 14 -15.30 4.27 -12.10
CA ASN A 14 -15.79 4.83 -10.84
C ASN A 14 -16.17 6.31 -10.99
N ASP A 15 -15.36 7.10 -11.70
CA ASP A 15 -15.66 8.51 -12.00
C ASP A 15 -16.93 8.63 -12.88
N MET A 16 -17.11 7.76 -13.88
CA MET A 16 -18.33 7.70 -14.70
C MET A 16 -19.55 7.31 -13.86
N GLN A 17 -19.48 6.24 -13.05
CA GLN A 17 -20.61 5.85 -12.17
C GLN A 17 -21.03 6.95 -11.21
N LYS A 18 -20.07 7.71 -10.66
CA LYS A 18 -20.36 8.87 -9.80
C LYS A 18 -21.05 10.01 -10.54
N MET A 19 -20.81 10.17 -11.84
CA MET A 19 -21.46 11.19 -12.68
C MET A 19 -22.84 10.76 -13.20
N THR A 20 -23.08 9.48 -13.48
CA THR A 20 -24.37 9.00 -14.01
C THR A 20 -25.46 8.85 -12.95
N GLY A 21 -25.13 8.94 -11.65
CA GLY A 21 -26.11 8.93 -10.56
C GLY A 21 -26.80 7.59 -10.31
N GLU A 22 -26.59 6.56 -11.13
CA GLU A 22 -27.01 5.19 -10.86
C GLU A 22 -26.07 4.51 -9.85
N THR A 23 -26.23 4.86 -8.58
CA THR A 23 -25.73 4.05 -7.48
C THR A 23 -26.54 2.75 -7.38
N GLY A 24 -26.00 1.68 -7.97
CA GLY A 24 -26.24 0.32 -7.49
C GLY A 24 -26.90 -0.63 -8.47
N PHE A 25 -26.15 -1.63 -8.93
CA PHE A 25 -26.69 -2.99 -9.14
C PHE A 25 -25.63 -4.09 -9.24
N TYR A 26 -24.36 -3.76 -9.48
CA TYR A 26 -23.27 -4.74 -9.44
C TYR A 26 -22.39 -4.48 -8.23
N GLY A 27 -22.48 -5.35 -7.22
CA GLY A 27 -21.64 -5.38 -6.02
C GLY A 27 -20.15 -5.66 -6.30
N MET A 28 -19.57 -5.04 -7.32
CA MET A 28 -18.13 -4.98 -7.52
C MET A 28 -17.59 -3.89 -6.60
N GLU A 29 -16.93 -4.32 -5.54
CA GLU A 29 -16.13 -3.48 -4.65
C GLU A 29 -14.94 -2.90 -5.46
N MET A 30 -15.15 -1.72 -6.06
CA MET A 30 -14.22 -1.08 -7.02
C MET A 30 -13.08 -0.29 -6.36
N ASP A 31 -12.52 -0.79 -5.25
CA ASP A 31 -11.32 -0.18 -4.64
C ASP A 31 -10.18 -1.20 -4.45
N LYS A 32 -10.10 -2.19 -5.35
CA LYS A 32 -8.94 -3.09 -5.42
C LYS A 32 -7.73 -2.34 -5.97
N ALA A 33 -6.73 -2.15 -5.13
CA ALA A 33 -5.43 -1.63 -5.51
C ALA A 33 -4.46 -2.79 -5.73
N ASN A 34 -3.68 -2.75 -6.82
CA ASN A 34 -2.63 -3.75 -7.05
C ASN A 34 -1.35 -3.31 -6.33
N LEU A 35 -0.80 -4.19 -5.49
CA LEU A 35 0.50 -3.99 -4.85
C LEU A 35 1.57 -4.73 -5.67
N ASN A 36 2.41 -3.99 -6.39
CA ASN A 36 3.50 -4.58 -7.16
C ASN A 36 4.78 -4.55 -6.33
N VAL A 37 5.42 -5.70 -6.19
CA VAL A 37 6.68 -5.88 -5.45
C VAL A 37 7.80 -6.23 -6.43
N ASN A 38 8.91 -5.48 -6.39
CA ASN A 38 10.09 -5.78 -7.18
C ASN A 38 11.00 -6.76 -6.42
N ALA A 39 10.95 -8.03 -6.79
CA ALA A 39 11.75 -9.11 -6.19
C ALA A 39 13.27 -8.95 -6.39
N ASN A 40 13.71 -8.22 -7.42
CA ASN A 40 15.14 -8.01 -7.69
C ASN A 40 15.77 -6.91 -6.82
N HIS A 41 14.99 -6.23 -5.98
CA HIS A 41 15.52 -5.19 -5.11
C HIS A 41 16.26 -5.80 -3.90
N PRO A 42 17.50 -5.35 -3.57
CA PRO A 42 18.30 -5.92 -2.47
C PRO A 42 17.57 -6.01 -1.12
N LEU A 43 16.76 -5.00 -0.79
CA LEU A 43 15.93 -5.01 0.43
C LEU A 43 14.88 -6.14 0.46
N VAL A 44 14.30 -6.53 -0.68
CA VAL A 44 13.30 -7.61 -0.71
C VAL A 44 13.98 -8.96 -0.52
N ASN A 45 15.15 -9.17 -1.14
CA ASN A 45 15.96 -10.34 -0.89
C ASN A 45 16.46 -10.41 0.56
N ALA A 46 16.80 -9.27 1.18
CA ALA A 46 17.18 -9.22 2.58
C ALA A 46 16.03 -9.66 3.50
N ILE A 47 14.79 -9.24 3.21
CA ILE A 47 13.59 -9.66 3.97
C ILE A 47 13.32 -11.16 3.80
N VAL A 48 13.49 -11.70 2.58
CA VAL A 48 13.27 -13.12 2.30
C VAL A 48 14.32 -14.02 2.98
N ASN A 49 15.55 -13.52 3.13
CA ASN A 49 16.64 -14.24 3.80
C ASN A 49 16.73 -13.93 5.31
N GLU A 50 15.87 -13.08 5.85
CA GLU A 50 15.86 -12.74 7.27
C GLU A 50 15.23 -13.89 8.07
N THR A 51 15.96 -14.37 9.08
CA THR A 51 15.54 -15.50 9.93
C THR A 51 14.55 -15.08 11.02
N ASP A 52 14.50 -13.79 11.36
CA ASP A 52 13.61 -13.24 12.37
C ASP A 52 12.30 -12.76 11.72
N GLU A 53 11.24 -13.55 11.93
CA GLU A 53 9.90 -13.26 11.42
C GLU A 53 9.38 -11.89 11.88
N THR A 54 9.71 -11.46 13.10
CA THR A 54 9.21 -10.18 13.64
C THR A 54 9.85 -9.00 12.92
N LYS A 55 11.14 -9.11 12.60
CA LYS A 55 11.89 -8.12 11.82
C LYS A 55 11.40 -8.08 10.38
N ALA A 56 11.26 -9.24 9.74
CA ALA A 56 10.74 -9.35 8.38
C ALA A 56 9.33 -8.74 8.27
N GLN A 57 8.46 -8.99 9.25
CA GLN A 57 7.11 -8.43 9.27
C GLN A 57 7.10 -6.91 9.47
N ASN A 58 7.96 -6.37 10.33
CA ASN A 58 8.09 -4.92 10.54
C ASN A 58 8.56 -4.20 9.28
N ILE A 59 9.59 -4.72 8.62
CA ILE A 59 10.11 -4.15 7.37
C ILE A 59 9.06 -4.25 6.25
N SER A 60 8.33 -5.37 6.17
CA SER A 60 7.25 -5.55 5.19
C SER A 60 6.11 -4.54 5.37
N LYS A 61 5.65 -4.34 6.63
CA LYS A 61 4.66 -3.30 6.95
C LYS A 61 5.15 -1.91 6.57
N GLN A 62 6.43 -1.62 6.80
CA GLN A 62 7.04 -0.35 6.44
C GLN A 62 7.03 -0.10 4.92
N LEU A 63 7.35 -1.12 4.12
CA LEU A 63 7.33 -1.02 2.66
C LEU A 63 5.91 -0.80 2.11
N VAL A 64 4.92 -1.45 2.71
CA VAL A 64 3.50 -1.27 2.35
C VAL A 64 3.05 0.15 2.67
N ASP A 65 3.33 0.64 3.87
CA ASP A 65 2.93 1.99 4.28
C ASP A 65 3.62 3.07 3.43
N LEU A 66 4.86 2.85 3.02
CA LEU A 66 5.57 3.73 2.08
C LEU A 66 4.91 3.72 0.69
N ALA A 67 4.46 2.56 0.21
CA ALA A 67 3.72 2.46 -1.05
C ALA A 67 2.35 3.15 -0.97
N MET A 68 1.66 3.07 0.17
CA MET A 68 0.41 3.79 0.44
C MET A 68 0.63 5.30 0.53
N LEU A 69 1.72 5.74 1.18
CA LEU A 69 2.10 7.14 1.25
C LEU A 69 2.35 7.73 -0.15
N SER A 70 3.04 6.99 -1.02
CA SER A 70 3.30 7.38 -2.41
C SER A 70 2.03 7.60 -3.23
N GLN A 71 0.91 6.95 -2.88
CA GLN A 71 -0.39 7.13 -3.54
C GLN A 71 -1.32 8.07 -2.77
N GLN A 72 -0.81 8.80 -1.77
CA GLN A 72 -1.59 9.67 -0.88
C GLN A 72 -2.74 8.93 -0.16
N MET A 73 -2.63 7.61 0.00
CA MET A 73 -3.63 6.74 0.63
C MET A 73 -3.45 6.65 2.14
N LEU A 74 -2.25 6.95 2.66
CA LEU A 74 -1.96 6.93 4.08
C LEU A 74 -2.34 8.27 4.73
N LYS A 75 -3.38 8.29 5.58
CA LYS A 75 -3.88 9.51 6.24
C LYS A 75 -4.30 9.21 7.68
N GLY A 76 -4.38 10.28 8.49
CA GLY A 76 -4.87 10.22 9.87
C GLY A 76 -3.99 9.36 10.77
N GLU A 77 -4.62 8.50 11.58
CA GLU A 77 -3.96 7.64 12.57
C GLU A 77 -2.90 6.72 11.93
N ALA A 78 -3.18 6.17 10.74
CA ALA A 78 -2.24 5.31 10.02
C ALA A 78 -0.93 6.03 9.65
N LEU A 79 -1.01 7.33 9.32
CA LEU A 79 0.18 8.14 9.03
C LEU A 79 0.98 8.41 10.32
N SER A 80 0.31 8.74 11.42
CA SER A 80 0.96 8.94 12.71
C SER A 80 1.66 7.67 13.20
N ASN A 81 1.01 6.51 13.08
CA ASN A 81 1.58 5.21 13.43
C ASN A 81 2.80 4.87 12.57
N PHE A 82 2.75 5.14 11.27
CA PHE A 82 3.89 4.99 10.37
C PHE A 82 5.06 5.89 10.77
N ILE A 83 4.81 7.17 11.09
CA ILE A 83 5.85 8.11 11.51
C ILE A 83 6.50 7.64 12.82
N ASN A 84 5.71 7.31 13.84
CA ASN A 84 6.22 6.85 15.12
C ASN A 84 7.07 5.58 14.97
N ARG A 85 6.62 4.63 14.16
CA ARG A 85 7.36 3.39 13.89
C ARG A 85 8.64 3.65 13.09
N SER A 86 8.64 4.61 12.17
CA SER A 86 9.83 5.02 11.43
C SER A 86 10.88 5.64 12.37
N ILE A 87 10.43 6.45 13.33
CA ILE A 87 11.30 7.06 14.34
C ILE A 87 11.88 5.98 15.26
N ASP A 88 11.08 5.01 15.72
CA ASP A 88 11.55 3.90 16.57
C ASP A 88 12.58 3.02 15.84
N MET A 89 12.41 2.80 14.53
CA MET A 89 13.39 2.07 13.72
C MET A 89 14.70 2.83 13.49
N MET A 90 14.69 4.17 13.50
CA MET A 90 15.90 4.99 13.37
C MET A 90 16.68 5.15 14.69
N ASN A 91 15.99 5.04 15.83
CA ASN A 91 16.58 5.17 17.16
C ASN A 91 17.14 3.85 17.72
N LYS A 92 16.97 2.74 17.01
CA LYS A 92 17.56 1.42 17.31
C LYS A 92 18.79 1.17 16.45
#